data_AF-A0A2K8KTG4-F1
#
_entry.id   AF-A0A2K8KTG4-F1
#
_cell.length_a   1.000
_cell.length_b   1.000
_cell.length_c   1.000
_cell.angle_alpha   90.00
_cell.angle_beta   90.00
_cell.angle_gamma   90.00
#
_symmetry.space_group_name_H-M   'P 1'
#
loop_
_entity.id
_entity.type
_entity.pdbx_description
1 polymer ?
#
loop_
_entity_poly.entity_id
_entity_poly.type
_entity_poly.pdbx_seq_one_letter_code
_entity_poly.pdbx_strand_id
1 'polypeptide(L)' 'MLQPYQAELGQGNVVRPEQIDQLIIGQTPEQVTFILGSPLLTGEQTQVRWVYPIYDSATGFSNLIIYFSAGRVANIEQN' A
#
# COMPACT_ATOMS: atom_id res chain seq x y z
N MET A 1 -7.55 -5.08 -21.67
CA MET A 1 -7.01 -3.92 -20.94
C MET A 1 -7.63 -3.95 -19.55
N LEU A 2 -6.84 -4.31 -18.53
CA LEU A 2 -7.29 -4.18 -17.15
C LEU A 2 -7.21 -2.68 -16.83
N GLN A 3 -8.34 -2.00 -16.87
CA GLN A 3 -8.42 -0.64 -16.33
C GLN A 3 -8.14 -0.78 -14.83
N PRO A 4 -7.19 -0.01 -14.24
CA PRO A 4 -7.05 -0.01 -12.79
C PRO A 4 -8.42 0.38 -12.22
N TYR A 5 -8.95 -0.48 -11.35
CA TYR A 5 -10.25 -0.30 -10.73
C TYR A 5 -10.22 1.03 -9.98
N GLN A 6 -10.77 2.07 -10.60
CA GLN A 6 -11.09 3.36 -9.98
C GLN A 6 -12.30 3.14 -9.06
N ALA A 7 -12.24 2.14 -8.16
CA ALA A 7 -13.09 2.14 -7.00
C ALA A 7 -12.78 3.44 -6.29
N GLU A 8 -13.68 4.40 -6.47
CA GLU A 8 -14.14 5.31 -5.43
C GLU A 8 -13.10 5.41 -4.33
N LEU A 9 -12.00 6.13 -4.62
CA LEU A 9 -11.02 6.58 -3.65
C LEU A 9 -11.76 7.59 -2.77
N GLY A 10 -12.71 7.10 -1.98
CA GLY A 10 -13.31 7.83 -0.89
C GLY A 10 -12.16 8.33 -0.05
N GLN A 11 -12.25 9.58 0.38
CA GLN A 11 -11.21 10.38 1.03
C GLN A 11 -10.61 9.77 2.33
N GLY A 12 -10.90 8.51 2.65
CA GLY A 12 -10.36 7.76 3.79
C GLY A 12 -9.33 6.67 3.47
N ASN A 13 -9.15 6.23 2.21
CA ASN A 13 -8.24 5.13 1.87
C ASN A 13 -6.97 5.55 1.11
N VAL A 14 -6.75 6.85 0.92
CA VAL A 14 -5.55 7.39 0.28
C VAL A 14 -4.45 7.48 1.32
N VAL A 15 -3.39 6.70 1.13
CA VAL A 15 -2.19 6.78 1.96
C VAL A 15 -1.44 8.07 1.63
N ARG A 16 -1.14 8.85 2.66
CA ARG A 16 -0.37 10.09 2.55
C ARG A 16 1.14 9.81 2.68
N PRO A 17 2.00 10.66 2.11
CA PRO A 17 3.46 10.50 2.20
C PRO A 17 3.96 10.31 3.64
N GLU A 18 3.39 11.03 4.61
CA GLU A 18 3.85 10.96 6.01
C GLU A 18 3.54 9.60 6.69
N GLN A 19 2.59 8.84 6.14
CA GLN A 19 2.30 7.47 6.59
C GLN A 19 3.30 6.47 5.99
N ILE A 20 3.78 6.73 4.77
CA ILE A 20 4.79 5.89 4.11
C ILE A 20 6.12 5.99 4.87
N ASP A 21 6.47 7.17 5.35
CA ASP A 21 7.68 7.42 6.15
C ASP A 21 7.71 6.65 7.49
N GLN A 22 6.55 6.20 7.97
CA GLN A 22 6.43 5.38 9.20
C GLN A 22 6.62 3.89 8.93
N LEU A 23 6.66 3.46 7.66
CA LEU A 23 6.88 2.07 7.30
C LEU A 23 8.34 1.70 7.44
N ILE A 24 8.56 0.54 8.05
CA ILE A 24 9.91 0.02 8.29
C ILE A 24 9.96 -1.43 7.84
N ILE A 25 11.05 -1.78 7.14
CA ILE A 25 11.34 -3.18 6.77
C ILE A 25 11.37 -4.05 8.04
N GLY A 26 10.71 -5.20 7.98
CA GLY A 26 10.58 -6.14 9.11
C GLY A 26 9.27 -6.01 9.91
N GLN A 27 8.46 -4.97 9.67
CA GLN A 27 7.13 -4.83 10.25
C GLN A 27 6.20 -5.99 9.84
N THR A 28 5.22 -6.32 10.68
CA THR A 28 4.20 -7.33 10.37
C THR A 28 3.05 -6.71 9.55
N PRO A 29 2.28 -7.51 8.80
CA PRO A 29 1.07 -7.05 8.10
C PRO A 29 0.11 -6.25 8.98
N GLU A 30 -0.04 -6.63 10.26
CA GLU A 30 -0.89 -5.92 11.22
C GLU A 30 -0.35 -4.52 11.54
N GLN A 31 0.96 -4.37 11.71
CA GLN A 31 1.60 -3.07 11.92
C GLN A 31 1.46 -2.18 10.69
N VAL A 32 1.63 -2.74 9.49
CA VAL A 32 1.42 -2.02 8.23
C VAL A 32 -0.05 -1.58 8.12
N THR A 33 -1.00 -2.46 8.45
CA THR A 33 -2.44 -2.15 8.44
C THR A 33 -2.78 -1.07 9.47
N PHE A 34 -2.12 -1.04 10.61
CA PHE A 34 -2.30 0.00 11.61
C PHE A 34 -1.87 1.39 11.10
N ILE A 35 -0.81 1.45 10.29
CA ILE A 35 -0.27 2.69 9.73
C ILE A 35 -1.07 3.15 8.50
N LEU A 36 -1.37 2.22 7.58
CA LEU A 36 -1.92 2.52 6.25
C LEU A 36 -3.41 2.21 6.10
N GLY A 37 -3.99 1.50 7.06
CA GLY A 37 -5.31 0.88 6.90
C GLY A 37 -5.27 -0.43 6.10
N SER A 38 -6.45 -1.00 5.90
CA SER A 38 -6.61 -2.23 5.13
C SER A 38 -6.30 -2.00 3.65
N PRO A 39 -5.53 -2.88 2.99
CA PRO A 39 -5.24 -2.73 1.56
C PRO A 39 -6.50 -2.89 0.72
N LEU A 40 -6.66 -2.04 -0.29
CA LEU A 40 -7.77 -2.09 -1.25
C LEU A 40 -7.68 -3.27 -2.22
N LEU A 41 -6.45 -3.69 -2.55
CA LEU A 41 -6.19 -4.75 -3.52
C LEU A 41 -5.55 -5.96 -2.84
N THR A 42 -6.39 -6.93 -2.50
CA THR A 42 -6.00 -8.26 -2.04
C THR A 42 -6.10 -9.25 -3.21
N GLY A 43 -5.09 -9.28 -4.09
CA GLY A 43 -5.03 -10.30 -5.15
C GLY A 43 -4.83 -11.72 -4.59
N GLU A 44 -4.79 -12.75 -5.44
CA GLU A 44 -4.64 -14.16 -5.00
C GLU A 44 -3.34 -14.47 -4.20
N GLN A 45 -2.40 -13.52 -4.12
CA GLN A 45 -1.15 -13.62 -3.35
C GLN A 45 -1.01 -12.55 -2.26
N THR A 46 -2.06 -12.31 -1.49
CA THR A 46 -2.05 -11.42 -0.32
C THR A 46 -0.95 -11.68 0.71
N GLN A 47 -0.40 -12.89 0.77
CA GLN A 47 0.72 -13.20 1.68
C GLN A 47 2.06 -12.63 1.20
N VAL A 48 2.17 -12.21 -0.05
CA VAL A 48 3.46 -11.86 -0.69
C VAL A 48 3.52 -10.39 -1.07
N ARG A 49 2.40 -9.76 -1.44
CA ARG A 49 2.40 -8.38 -1.94
C ARG A 49 1.09 -7.66 -1.67
N TRP A 50 1.16 -6.45 -1.11
CA TRP A 50 0.04 -5.51 -0.96
C TRP A 50 0.24 -4.29 -1.85
N VAL A 51 -0.86 -3.72 -2.32
CA VAL A 51 -0.85 -2.51 -3.15
C VAL A 51 -1.80 -1.48 -2.55
N TYR A 52 -1.29 -0.26 -2.34
CA TYR A 52 -2.02 0.88 -1.82
C TYR A 52 -2.00 2.02 -2.84
N PRO A 53 -3.15 2.65 -3.12
CA PRO A 53 -3.18 3.90 -3.84
C PRO A 53 -2.61 5.01 -2.96
N ILE A 54 -1.66 5.78 -3.50
CA ILE A 54 -1.10 6.94 -2.82
C ILE A 54 -1.39 8.18 -3.66
N TYR A 55 -1.48 9.31 -2.97
CA TYR A 55 -1.63 10.61 -3.61
C TYR A 55 -0.54 11.53 -3.10
N ASP A 56 0.28 12.00 -4.02
CA ASP A 56 1.27 13.04 -3.79
C ASP A 56 0.80 14.34 -4.46
N SER A 57 0.90 15.46 -3.76
CA SER A 57 0.44 16.75 -4.28
C SER A 57 1.28 17.28 -5.46
N ALA A 58 2.52 16.83 -5.60
CA ALA A 58 3.44 17.22 -6.66
C ALA A 58 3.38 16.27 -7.86
N THR A 59 3.25 14.95 -7.65
CA THR A 59 3.25 13.96 -8.75
C THR A 59 1.88 13.39 -9.11
N GLY A 60 0.86 13.58 -8.26
CA GLY A 60 -0.48 13.04 -8.45
C GLY A 60 -0.67 11.63 -7.88
N PHE A 61 -1.58 10.86 -8.47
CA PHE A 61 -1.88 9.49 -8.02
C PHE A 61 -0.83 8.50 -8.52
N SER A 62 -0.34 7.65 -7.61
CA SER A 62 0.59 6.55 -7.89
C SER A 62 0.27 5.36 -6.98
N ASN A 63 1.05 4.27 -7.08
CA ASN A 63 0.85 3.07 -6.27
C ASN A 63 2.05 2.78 -5.38
N LEU A 64 1.79 2.49 -4.10
CA LEU A 64 2.75 1.91 -3.18
C LEU A 64 2.58 0.40 -3.16
N ILE A 65 3.67 -0.32 -3.35
CA ILE A 65 3.73 -1.77 -3.34
C ILE A 65 4.57 -2.22 -2.15
N ILE A 66 3.99 -3.03 -1.28
CA ILE A 66 4.68 -3.60 -0.12
C ILE A 66 4.82 -5.10 -0.32
N TYR A 67 6.05 -5.60 -0.28
CA TYR A 67 6.36 -7.01 -0.38
C TYR A 67 6.53 -7.62 1.02
N PHE A 68 5.94 -8.78 1.21
CA PHE A 68 6.05 -9.57 2.44
C PHE A 68 6.81 -10.86 2.18
N SER A 69 7.71 -11.20 3.11
CA SER A 69 8.41 -12.48 3.16
C SER A 69 8.39 -12.99 4.58
N ALA A 70 8.03 -14.26 4.77
CA ALA A 70 7.88 -14.90 6.09
C ALA A 70 7.01 -14.09 7.07
N GLY A 71 5.95 -13.44 6.57
CA GLY A 71 5.02 -12.63 7.38
C GLY A 71 5.58 -11.28 7.84
N ARG A 72 6.61 -10.75 7.18
CA ARG A 72 7.21 -9.44 7.48
C ARG A 72 7.49 -8.65 6.21
N VAL A 73 7.48 -7.32 6.31
CA VAL A 73 7.86 -6.42 5.22
C VAL A 73 9.29 -6.72 4.80
N ALA A 74 9.48 -7.08 3.53
CA ALA A 74 10.77 -7.36 2.93
C ALA A 74 11.23 -6.22 2.03
N ASN A 75 10.30 -5.57 1.32
CA ASN A 75 10.60 -4.46 0.43
C ASN A 75 9.40 -3.53 0.28
N ILE A 76 9.66 -2.27 -0.05
CA ILE A 76 8.66 -1.22 -0.29
C ILE A 76 9.05 -0.50 -1.58
N GLU A 77 8.15 -0.47 -2.56
CA GLU A 77 8.36 0.13 -3.87
C GLU A 77 7.25 1.17 -4.16
N GLN A 78 7.60 2.31 -4.73
CA GLN A 78 6.66 3.32 -5.21
C GLN A 78 6.74 3.39 -6.74
N ASN A 79 5.60 3.29 -7.42
CA ASN A 79 5.49 3.23 -8.87
C ASN A 79 4.43 4.22 -9.38
#